data_AF-A0A497M1V0-F1
#
_entry.id   AF-A0A497M1V0-F1
#
_cell.length_a   1.000
_cell.length_b   1.000
_cell.length_c   1.000
_cell.angle_alpha   90.00
_cell.angle_beta   90.00
_cell.angle_gamma   90.00
#
_symmetry.space_group_name_H-M   'P 1'
#
loop_
_entity.id
_entity.type
_entity.pdbx_description
1 polymer ?
#
loop_
_entity_poly.entity_id
_entity_poly.type
_entity_poly.pdbx_seq_one_letter_code
_entity_poly.pdbx_strand_id
1 'polypeptide(L)'
;MEIEFVEKNIDLHELFNWIEKKFIPENGLKIIDKKIEGNKFSIKVYYPSIQAVAVLVIEGTSKNFVVSFNLEKMSKFLSMTSYIGIPFGTGPLLLREIRKKEEFERMERKLSTFLTQIIAILQNKKRGV
;
A
#
# COMPACT_ATOMS: atom_id res chain seq x y z
N MET A 1 0.12 -0.71 -7.24
CA MET A 1 1.40 -0.03 -7.58
C MET A 1 2.55 -0.96 -7.26
N GLU A 2 3.59 -0.92 -8.09
CA GLU A 2 4.86 -1.62 -7.85
C GLU A 2 6.00 -0.66 -8.19
N ILE A 3 6.97 -0.51 -7.27
CA ILE A 3 8.15 0.34 -7.45
C ILE A 3 9.39 -0.50 -7.18
N GLU A 4 10.25 -0.58 -8.18
CA GLU A 4 11.55 -1.22 -8.07
C GLU A 4 12.62 -0.20 -7.67
N PHE A 5 13.43 -0.55 -6.67
CA PHE A 5 14.56 0.22 -6.21
C PHE A 5 15.84 -0.58 -6.43
N VAL A 6 16.74 -0.03 -7.25
CA VAL A 6 18.01 -0.65 -7.62
C VAL A 6 19.18 0.15 -7.05
N GLU A 7 20.22 -0.55 -6.57
CA GLU A 7 21.44 0.01 -5.99
C GLU A 7 21.21 0.97 -4.80
N LYS A 8 20.11 0.78 -4.08
CA LYS A 8 19.79 1.54 -2.88
C LYS A 8 20.33 0.79 -1.67
N ASN A 9 21.54 1.10 -1.20
CA ASN A 9 22.14 0.51 0.00
C ASN A 9 21.41 0.94 1.29
N ILE A 10 20.24 0.39 1.59
CA ILE A 10 19.41 0.75 2.75
C ILE A 10 19.01 -0.48 3.57
N ASP A 11 18.78 -0.30 4.86
CA ASP A 11 18.23 -1.36 5.69
C ASP A 11 16.72 -1.47 5.48
N LEU A 12 16.26 -2.63 4.98
CA LEU A 12 14.85 -2.89 4.76
C LEU A 12 14.04 -2.93 6.05
N HIS A 13 14.64 -3.34 7.17
CA HIS A 13 13.98 -3.29 8.47
C HIS A 13 13.74 -1.86 8.92
N GLU A 14 14.70 -0.96 8.68
CA GLU A 14 14.54 0.46 8.98
C GLU A 14 13.45 1.07 8.09
N LEU A 15 13.49 0.85 6.77
CA LEU A 15 12.45 1.30 5.85
C LEU A 15 11.05 0.81 6.27
N PHE A 16 10.95 -0.47 6.62
CA PHE A 16 9.71 -1.08 7.08
C PHE A 16 9.18 -0.42 8.36
N ASN A 17 10.06 -0.16 9.34
CA ASN A 17 9.69 0.55 10.56
C ASN A 17 9.20 1.98 10.30
N TRP A 18 9.79 2.68 9.33
CA TRP A 18 9.33 4.02 8.94
C TRP A 18 7.92 3.99 8.35
N ILE A 19 7.61 3.00 7.52
CA ILE A 19 6.26 2.83 6.96
C ILE A 19 5.28 2.53 8.09
N GLU A 20 5.63 1.59 8.98
CA GLU A 20 4.78 1.18 10.10
C GLU A 20 4.48 2.33 11.06
N LYS A 21 5.51 3.10 11.46
CA LYS A 21 5.41 4.11 12.51
C LYS A 21 5.02 5.50 12.02
N LYS A 22 5.21 5.81 10.74
CA LYS A 22 4.88 7.14 10.18
C LYS A 22 3.81 7.06 9.12
N PHE A 23 4.08 6.36 8.02
CA PHE A 23 3.19 6.37 6.87
C PHE A 23 1.78 5.88 7.21
N ILE A 24 1.67 4.74 7.90
CA ILE A 24 0.37 4.16 8.28
C ILE A 24 -0.47 5.11 9.17
N PRO A 25 0.01 5.55 10.35
CA PRO A 25 -0.79 6.40 11.23
C PRO A 25 -1.09 7.78 10.63
N GLU A 26 -0.14 8.40 9.93
CA GLU A 26 -0.34 9.72 9.31
C GLU A 26 -1.40 9.69 8.19
N ASN A 27 -1.61 8.53 7.56
CA ASN A 27 -2.60 8.34 6.51
C ASN A 27 -3.90 7.68 7.00
N GLY A 28 -4.08 7.54 8.33
CA GLY A 28 -5.29 6.98 8.93
C GLY A 28 -5.54 5.50 8.60
N LEU A 29 -4.49 4.78 8.21
CA LEU A 29 -4.53 3.36 7.93
C LEU A 29 -4.44 2.58 9.24
N LYS A 30 -5.05 1.39 9.30
CA LYS A 30 -4.97 0.51 10.48
C LYS A 30 -4.28 -0.78 10.13
N ILE A 31 -3.27 -1.17 10.90
CA ILE A 31 -2.60 -2.46 10.71
C ILE A 31 -3.57 -3.57 11.09
N ILE A 32 -3.75 -4.53 10.18
CA ILE A 32 -4.54 -5.75 10.40
C ILE A 32 -3.59 -6.91 10.73
N ASP A 33 -2.53 -7.05 9.92
CA ASP A 33 -1.60 -8.15 10.01
C ASP A 33 -0.22 -7.69 9.53
N LYS A 34 0.82 -8.33 10.04
CA LYS A 34 2.23 -8.06 9.71
C LYS A 34 2.98 -9.39 9.67
N LYS A 35 3.69 -9.62 8.57
CA LYS A 35 4.54 -10.82 8.42
C LYS A 35 5.91 -10.43 7.90
N ILE A 36 6.93 -11.04 8.50
CA ILE A 36 8.33 -10.92 8.11
C ILE A 36 8.82 -12.34 7.84
N GLU A 37 9.11 -12.63 6.58
CA GLU A 37 9.54 -13.95 6.11
C GLU A 37 10.86 -13.77 5.35
N GLY A 38 11.98 -13.90 6.06
CA GLY A 38 13.32 -13.68 5.50
C GLY A 38 13.47 -12.29 4.89
N ASN A 39 13.59 -12.24 3.57
CA ASN A 39 13.79 -11.03 2.77
C ASN A 39 12.48 -10.37 2.30
N LYS A 40 11.35 -10.82 2.83
CA LYS A 40 10.02 -10.33 2.49
C LYS A 40 9.32 -9.79 3.73
N PHE A 41 8.90 -8.54 3.64
CA PHE A 41 8.16 -7.85 4.67
C PHE A 41 6.78 -7.49 4.14
N SER A 42 5.72 -7.84 4.85
CA SER A 42 4.36 -7.52 4.44
C SER A 42 3.55 -6.93 5.57
N ILE A 43 2.74 -5.92 5.24
CA ILE A 43 1.77 -5.31 6.13
C ILE A 43 0.42 -5.30 5.43
N LYS A 44 -0.57 -5.93 6.06
CA LYS A 44 -1.97 -5.74 5.69
C LYS A 44 -2.52 -4.56 6.47
N VAL A 45 -3.12 -3.62 5.76
CA VAL A 45 -3.73 -2.42 6.34
C VAL A 45 -5.19 -2.30 5.92
N TYR A 46 -6.05 -1.97 6.87
CA TYR A 46 -7.40 -1.50 6.59
C TYR A 46 -7.35 -0.03 6.21
N TYR A 47 -8.01 0.32 5.12
CA TYR A 47 -8.18 1.68 4.63
C TYR A 47 -9.64 2.11 4.86
N PRO A 48 -9.93 2.85 5.96
CA PRO A 48 -11.30 3.19 6.34
C PRO A 48 -12.05 4.00 5.29
N SER A 49 -11.38 4.95 4.63
CA SER A 49 -12.00 5.88 3.66
C SER A 49 -12.66 5.19 2.47
N ILE A 50 -12.10 4.05 2.05
CA ILE A 50 -12.63 3.26 0.92
C ILE A 50 -13.21 1.91 1.36
N GLN A 51 -13.21 1.63 2.66
CA GLN A 51 -13.65 0.36 3.28
C GLN A 51 -13.00 -0.84 2.57
N ALA A 52 -11.67 -0.84 2.46
CA ALA A 52 -10.93 -1.89 1.77
C ALA A 52 -9.69 -2.28 2.55
N VAL A 53 -9.16 -3.47 2.27
CA VAL A 53 -7.87 -3.93 2.76
C VAL A 53 -6.84 -3.73 1.67
N ALA A 54 -5.68 -3.19 2.03
CA ALA A 54 -4.53 -3.10 1.16
C ALA A 54 -3.37 -3.89 1.76
N VAL A 55 -2.51 -4.42 0.89
CA VAL A 55 -1.31 -5.15 1.26
C VAL A 55 -0.12 -4.39 0.74
N LEU A 56 0.75 -3.97 1.65
CA LEU A 56 2.07 -3.45 1.34
C LEU A 56 3.07 -4.59 1.48
N VAL A 57 3.89 -4.82 0.46
CA VAL A 57 4.95 -5.83 0.48
C VAL A 57 6.26 -5.19 0.05
N ILE A 58 7.32 -5.44 0.80
CA ILE A 58 8.70 -5.10 0.47
C ILE A 58 9.44 -6.42 0.31
N GLU A 59 9.97 -6.69 -0.86
CA GLU A 59 10.65 -7.95 -1.15
C GLU A 59 12.00 -7.69 -1.82
N GLY A 60 13.04 -8.34 -1.32
CA GLY A 60 14.38 -8.28 -1.92
C GLY A 60 15.48 -8.08 -0.90
N THR A 61 16.54 -7.41 -1.32
CA THR A 61 17.77 -7.22 -0.55
C THR A 61 17.97 -5.75 -0.18
N SER A 62 18.91 -5.50 0.73
CA SER A 62 19.33 -4.15 1.11
C SER A 62 19.94 -3.32 -0.01
N LYS A 63 20.13 -3.85 -1.22
CA LYS A 63 20.58 -3.12 -2.41
C LYS A 63 19.47 -2.99 -3.45
N ASN A 64 18.78 -4.11 -3.72
CA ASN A 64 17.75 -4.21 -4.74
C ASN A 64 16.48 -4.78 -4.11
N PHE A 65 15.41 -3.99 -4.08
CA PHE A 65 14.14 -4.40 -3.50
C PHE A 65 12.97 -3.79 -4.25
N VAL A 66 11.83 -4.47 -4.17
CA VAL A 66 10.58 -4.06 -4.78
C VAL A 66 9.60 -3.72 -3.66
N VAL A 67 8.93 -2.58 -3.78
CA VAL A 67 7.79 -2.23 -2.92
C VAL A 67 6.52 -2.32 -3.75
N SER A 68 5.62 -3.21 -3.36
CA SER A 68 4.29 -3.32 -3.96
C SER A 68 3.22 -2.90 -2.96
N PHE A 69 2.21 -2.20 -3.46
CA PHE A 69 1.05 -1.79 -2.69
C PHE A 69 -0.21 -2.08 -3.51
N ASN A 70 -1.00 -3.03 -3.03
CA ASN A 70 -2.13 -3.57 -3.78
C ASN A 70 -3.38 -3.62 -2.90
N LEU A 71 -4.53 -3.26 -3.47
CA LEU A 71 -5.82 -3.55 -2.83
C LEU A 71 -6.07 -5.05 -2.85
N GLU A 72 -6.31 -5.63 -1.68
CA GLU A 72 -6.87 -6.96 -1.57
C GLU A 72 -8.30 -6.87 -2.09
N LYS A 73 -8.54 -7.40 -3.31
CA LYS A 73 -9.89 -7.45 -3.86
C LYS A 73 -10.76 -8.19 -2.83
N MET A 74 -11.77 -7.52 -2.27
CA MET A 74 -12.84 -8.18 -1.54
C MET A 74 -13.62 -9.07 -2.51
N SER A 75 -13.04 -10.23 -2.80
CA SER A 75 -13.67 -11.30 -3.57
C SER A 75 -14.75 -11.91 -2.67
N LYS A 76 -16.01 -11.79 -3.11
CA LYS A 76 -17.19 -12.61 -2.72
C LYS A 76 -18.21 -12.09 -1.69
N PHE A 77 -18.46 -10.78 -1.56
CA PHE A 77 -19.69 -10.34 -0.85
C PHE A 77 -20.67 -9.48 -1.67
N LEU A 78 -20.35 -9.19 -2.95
CA LEU A 78 -21.22 -8.37 -3.81
C LEU A 78 -21.77 -9.10 -5.04
N SER A 79 -21.49 -10.40 -5.21
CA SER A 79 -21.99 -11.18 -6.36
C SER A 79 -23.30 -11.93 -6.09
N MET A 80 -23.95 -11.71 -4.94
CA MET A 80 -25.18 -12.42 -4.56
C MET A 80 -26.45 -11.54 -4.60
N THR A 81 -26.42 -10.43 -5.34
CA THR A 81 -27.62 -9.62 -5.63
C THR A 81 -27.82 -9.35 -7.12
N SER A 82 -26.92 -9.81 -8.00
CA SER A 82 -26.96 -9.55 -9.44
C SER A 82 -27.88 -10.47 -10.26
N TYR A 83 -28.77 -11.25 -9.63
CA TYR A 83 -29.76 -12.08 -10.33
C TYR A 83 -31.22 -11.68 -10.08
N ILE A 84 -31.46 -10.47 -9.56
CA ILE A 84 -32.80 -9.87 -9.53
C ILE A 84 -32.68 -8.49 -10.19
N GLY A 85 -33.18 -8.39 -11.42
CA GLY A 85 -32.98 -7.25 -12.30
C GLY A 85 -33.57 -5.93 -11.81
N ILE A 86 -32.92 -4.81 -12.18
CA ILE A 86 -33.50 -3.47 -12.17
C ILE A 86 -32.81 -2.63 -13.28
N PRO A 87 -33.55 -2.03 -14.25
CA PRO A 87 -32.97 -1.22 -15.33
C PRO A 87 -32.65 0.24 -14.94
N PHE A 88 -32.67 0.61 -13.65
CA PHE A 88 -32.41 1.98 -13.18
C PHE A 88 -31.58 1.94 -11.89
N GLY A 89 -30.24 1.96 -11.98
CA GLY A 89 -29.40 1.93 -10.77
C GLY A 89 -27.89 1.80 -10.94
N THR A 90 -27.36 1.80 -12.16
CA THR A 90 -25.92 1.58 -12.43
C THR A 90 -25.03 2.77 -12.05
N GLY A 91 -25.59 3.98 -11.98
CA GLY A 91 -24.83 5.22 -11.72
C GLY A 91 -24.16 5.28 -10.34
N PRO A 92 -24.89 5.10 -9.23
CA PRO A 92 -24.32 5.23 -7.89
C PRO A 92 -23.24 4.20 -7.54
N LEU A 93 -23.35 2.99 -8.07
CA LEU A 93 -22.36 1.92 -7.86
C LEU A 93 -21.07 2.20 -8.63
N LEU A 94 -21.16 2.59 -9.90
CA LEU A 94 -20.01 2.98 -10.71
C LEU A 94 -19.27 4.19 -10.11
N LEU A 95 -20.01 5.21 -9.67
CA LEU A 95 -19.42 6.39 -9.04
C LEU A 95 -18.67 6.06 -7.73
N ARG A 96 -19.19 5.10 -6.95
CA ARG A 96 -18.52 4.64 -5.73
C ARG A 96 -17.22 3.90 -6.05
N GLU A 97 -17.19 3.09 -7.10
CA GLU A 97 -15.97 2.41 -7.55
C GLU A 97 -14.91 3.36 -8.10
N ILE A 98 -15.31 4.35 -8.90
CA ILE A 98 -14.41 5.39 -9.43
C ILE A 98 -13.78 6.18 -8.27
N ARG A 99 -14.60 6.63 -7.31
CA ARG A 99 -14.10 7.36 -6.13
C ARG A 99 -13.13 6.50 -5.30
N LYS A 100 -13.41 5.21 -5.11
CA LYS A 100 -12.49 4.30 -4.40
C LYS A 100 -11.15 4.16 -5.14
N LYS A 101 -11.19 4.06 -6.46
CA LYS A 101 -9.99 3.99 -7.29
C LYS A 101 -9.16 5.27 -7.20
N GLU A 102 -9.79 6.43 -7.32
CA GLU A 102 -9.12 7.73 -7.19
C GLU A 102 -8.46 7.91 -5.81
N GLU A 103 -9.16 7.57 -4.73
CA GLU A 103 -8.60 7.63 -3.37
C GLU A 103 -7.42 6.66 -3.19
N PHE A 104 -7.50 5.47 -3.77
CA PHE A 104 -6.39 4.53 -3.75
C PHE A 104 -5.18 5.03 -4.55
N GLU A 105 -5.38 5.56 -5.76
CA GLU A 105 -4.31 6.15 -6.56
C GLU A 105 -3.66 7.36 -5.84
N ARG A 106 -4.43 8.16 -5.12
CA ARG A 106 -3.90 9.23 -4.25
C ARG A 106 -3.00 8.65 -3.15
N MET A 107 -3.42 7.55 -2.53
CA MET A 107 -2.61 6.87 -1.51
C MET A 107 -1.32 6.28 -2.09
N GLU A 108 -1.38 5.68 -3.27
CA GLU A 108 -0.20 5.18 -4.00
C GLU A 108 0.81 6.30 -4.26
N ARG A 109 0.33 7.47 -4.74
CA ARG A 109 1.20 8.64 -4.96
C ARG A 109 1.83 9.14 -3.66
N LYS A 110 1.06 9.21 -2.57
CA LYS A 110 1.60 9.59 -1.24
C LYS A 110 2.67 8.61 -0.77
N LEU A 111 2.42 7.31 -0.93
CA LEU A 111 3.38 6.27 -0.59
C LEU A 111 4.67 6.41 -1.42
N SER A 112 4.55 6.59 -2.74
CA SER A 112 5.70 6.78 -3.63
C SER A 112 6.56 7.97 -3.21
N THR A 113 5.92 9.11 -2.92
CA THR A 113 6.61 10.32 -2.44
C THR A 113 7.29 10.07 -1.09
N PHE A 114 6.59 9.45 -0.14
CA PHE A 114 7.13 9.10 1.17
C PHE A 114 8.35 8.18 1.06
N LEU A 115 8.26 7.10 0.26
CA LEU A 115 9.37 6.18 0.03
C LEU A 115 10.58 6.90 -0.55
N THR A 116 10.37 7.77 -1.54
CA THR A 116 11.47 8.53 -2.16
C THR A 116 12.18 9.42 -1.14
N GLN A 117 11.44 10.10 -0.27
CA GLN A 117 11.99 10.95 0.79
C GLN A 117 12.75 10.13 1.83
N ILE A 118 12.16 9.04 2.35
CA ILE A 118 12.80 8.21 3.36
C ILE A 118 14.04 7.52 2.82
N ILE A 119 14.01 7.00 1.59
CA ILE A 119 15.19 6.40 0.96
C ILE A 119 16.31 7.42 0.84
N ALA A 120 16.03 8.66 0.42
CA ALA A 120 17.04 9.70 0.36
C ALA A 120 17.66 10.00 1.74
N ILE A 121 16.83 10.07 2.79
CA ILE A 121 17.30 10.27 4.18
C ILE A 121 18.18 9.10 4.63
N LEU A 122 17.76 7.86 4.41
CA LEU A 122 18.49 6.66 4.80
C LEU A 122 19.82 6.53 4.05
N GLN A 123 19.86 6.90 2.77
CA GLN A 123 21.10 6.92 1.98
C GLN A 123 22.08 7.99 2.47
N ASN A 124 21.60 9.19 2.79
CA ASN A 124 22.46 10.27 3.30
C ASN A 124 23.01 9.95 4.70
N LYS A 125 22.21 9.32 5.57
CA LYS A 125 22.64 8.87 6.89
C LYS A 125 23.84 7.90 6.84
N LYS A 126 23.93 7.06 5.80
CA LYS A 126 25.07 6.14 5.60
C LYS A 126 26.31 6.79 4.97
N ARG A 127 26.19 7.98 4.35
CA ARG A 127 27.32 8.70 3.72
C ARG A 127 28.02 9.69 4.65
N GLY A 128 27.41 10.01 5.80
CA GLY A 128 27.92 10.98 6.78
C GLY A 128 28.75 10.38 7.91
N VAL A 129 29.31 9.18 7.73
CA VAL A 129 30.25 8.53 8.67
C VAL A 129 31.52 8.18 7.91
#